data_AF-A0A4V1L4X3-F1
#
_entry.id   AF-A0A4V1L4X3-F1
#
_cell.length_a   1.000
_cell.length_b   1.000
_cell.length_c   1.000
_cell.angle_alpha   90.00
_cell.angle_beta   90.00
_cell.angle_gamma   90.00
#
_symmetry.space_group_name_H-M   'P 1'
#
loop_
_entity.id
_entity.type
_entity.pdbx_description
1 polymer ?
#
loop_
_entity_poly.entity_id
_entity_poly.type
_entity_poly.pdbx_seq_one_letter_code
_entity_poly.pdbx_strand_id
1 'polypeptide(L)'
;MRVRIIGLGTNWWSARPLDVADPFCLRRHAAWFNSAGLRYGNRLRLCWVYPGQVRFNRSSGFNPEFPDHVLGRAVECNEPNRMHGRMHLLITRLLDQNATPEGYLVTLTERMGGSIRFSRPGWKSDGVQLISVSLRRDRYELMALMRGNDWIESNLGRWVLSGDLTRLELSSASWGGEL
;
A
#
# COMPACT_ATOMS: atom_id res chain seq x y z
N MET A 1 -12.16 -5.34 -7.91
CA MET A 1 -11.02 -4.91 -8.74
C MET A 1 -9.86 -5.91 -8.66
N ARG A 2 -8.97 -5.87 -9.65
CA ARG A 2 -7.71 -6.61 -9.71
C ARG A 2 -6.55 -5.66 -9.47
N VAL A 3 -5.69 -5.96 -8.51
CA VAL A 3 -4.56 -5.12 -8.13
C VAL A 3 -3.27 -5.90 -8.19
N ARG A 4 -2.18 -5.31 -8.68
CA ARG A 4 -0.84 -5.85 -8.48
C ARG A 4 -0.23 -5.22 -7.24
N ILE A 5 0.32 -6.05 -6.35
CA ILE A 5 0.99 -5.56 -5.14
C ILE A 5 2.45 -5.28 -5.49
N ILE A 6 2.81 -4.01 -5.63
CA ILE A 6 4.19 -3.57 -5.85
C ILE A 6 4.90 -3.35 -4.51
N GLY A 7 4.19 -2.81 -3.53
CA GLY A 7 4.73 -2.53 -2.21
C GLY A 7 3.71 -2.79 -1.10
N LEU A 8 4.24 -3.12 0.07
CA LEU A 8 3.49 -3.29 1.31
C LEU A 8 4.08 -2.32 2.35
N GLY A 9 3.25 -1.90 3.29
CA GLY A 9 3.70 -1.07 4.39
C GLY A 9 4.53 -1.84 5.40
N THR A 10 5.19 -1.11 6.28
CA THR A 10 6.08 -1.66 7.32
C THR A 10 5.32 -2.29 8.49
N ASN A 11 4.07 -1.89 8.72
CA ASN A 11 3.28 -2.41 9.85
C ASN A 11 2.49 -3.65 9.45
N TRP A 12 2.74 -4.75 10.15
CA TRP A 12 1.99 -5.99 10.03
C TRP A 12 1.48 -6.44 11.39
N TRP A 13 0.22 -6.88 11.43
CA TRP A 13 -0.36 -7.48 12.62
C TRP A 13 -1.44 -8.50 12.23
N SER A 14 -1.79 -9.38 13.15
CA SER A 14 -2.93 -10.27 13.00
C SER A 14 -4.00 -9.97 14.04
N ALA A 15 -5.26 -10.17 13.67
CA ALA A 15 -6.36 -10.21 14.61
C ALA A 15 -6.90 -11.64 14.71
N ARG A 16 -7.28 -12.02 15.92
CA ARG A 16 -7.97 -13.28 16.19
C ARG A 16 -9.45 -13.13 15.84
N PRO A 17 -10.10 -14.18 15.31
CA PRO A 17 -11.54 -14.32 15.45
C PRO A 17 -11.94 -14.21 16.93
N LEU A 18 -13.14 -13.67 17.19
CA LEU A 18 -13.68 -13.59 18.56
C LEU A 18 -13.92 -14.96 19.20
N ASP A 19 -14.01 -16.03 18.40
CA ASP A 19 -14.16 -17.40 18.89
C ASP A 19 -12.82 -17.95 19.38
N VAL A 20 -12.61 -17.86 20.69
CA VAL A 20 -11.40 -18.28 21.40
C VAL A 20 -11.32 -19.80 21.57
N ALA A 21 -12.42 -20.53 21.32
CA ALA A 21 -12.46 -21.98 21.44
C ALA A 21 -11.89 -22.70 20.21
N ASP A 22 -11.68 -21.99 19.09
CA ASP A 22 -11.10 -22.55 17.89
C ASP A 22 -9.57 -22.72 18.04
N PRO A 23 -9.04 -23.97 18.06
CA PRO A 23 -7.61 -24.22 18.16
C PRO A 23 -6.82 -23.72 16.93
N PHE A 24 -7.51 -23.37 15.83
CA PHE A 24 -6.93 -22.79 14.63
C PHE A 24 -7.15 -21.28 14.49
N CYS A 25 -7.65 -20.59 15.52
CA CYS A 25 -7.96 -19.15 15.50
C CYS A 25 -6.74 -18.28 15.19
N LEU A 26 -5.53 -18.76 15.52
CA LEU A 26 -4.24 -18.13 15.23
C LEU A 26 -3.56 -18.61 13.94
N ARG A 27 -4.14 -19.62 13.25
CA ARG A 27 -3.51 -20.29 12.10
C ARG A 27 -4.36 -20.24 10.83
N ARG A 28 -5.54 -20.86 10.83
CA ARG A 28 -6.38 -20.97 9.62
C ARG A 28 -7.40 -19.84 9.52
N HIS A 29 -7.86 -19.33 10.66
CA HIS A 29 -8.92 -18.32 10.72
C HIS A 29 -8.43 -16.92 11.11
N ALA A 30 -7.13 -16.73 11.32
CA ALA A 30 -6.58 -15.40 11.57
C ALA A 30 -6.77 -14.47 10.36
N ALA A 31 -6.98 -13.19 10.63
CA ALA A 31 -6.91 -12.13 9.64
C ALA A 31 -5.58 -11.40 9.80
N TRP A 32 -4.88 -11.18 8.69
CA TRP A 32 -3.63 -10.42 8.67
C TRP A 32 -3.87 -9.04 8.07
N PHE A 33 -3.20 -8.06 8.63
CA PHE A 33 -3.36 -6.67 8.25
C PHE A 33 -2.00 -6.05 7.96
N ASN A 34 -1.98 -5.22 6.92
CA ASN A 34 -0.83 -4.42 6.55
C ASN A 34 -1.23 -2.94 6.47
N SER A 35 -0.38 -2.06 6.98
CA SER A 35 -0.57 -0.61 6.88
C SER A 35 0.75 0.12 6.83
N ALA A 36 0.68 1.41 6.54
CA ALA A 36 1.85 2.27 6.67
C ALA A 36 2.24 2.42 8.15
N GLY A 37 3.52 2.41 8.45
CA GLY A 37 4.11 2.58 9.77
C GLY A 37 5.55 3.05 9.69
N LEU A 38 6.02 3.77 10.70
CA LEU A 38 7.38 4.30 10.73
C LEU A 38 8.28 3.44 11.62
N ARG A 39 9.27 2.79 11.02
CA ARG A 39 10.33 2.09 11.77
C ARG A 39 11.37 3.09 12.28
N TYR A 40 11.64 3.06 13.59
CA TYR A 40 12.70 3.81 14.27
C TYR A 40 13.57 2.81 15.04
N GLY A 41 14.64 2.33 14.39
CA GLY A 41 15.40 1.19 14.90
C GLY A 41 14.47 -0.01 15.11
N ASN A 42 14.43 -0.55 16.33
CA ASN A 42 13.59 -1.70 16.66
C ASN A 42 12.12 -1.34 16.98
N ARG A 43 11.78 -0.05 17.05
CA ARG A 43 10.43 0.40 17.42
C ARG A 43 9.61 0.75 16.18
N LEU A 44 8.36 0.28 16.15
CA LEU A 44 7.36 0.69 15.17
C LEU A 44 6.47 1.78 15.76
N ARG A 45 6.23 2.85 15.01
CA ARG A 45 5.30 3.92 15.38
C ARG A 45 4.23 4.09 14.30
N LEU A 46 2.97 4.05 14.73
CA LEU A 46 1.80 4.27 13.88
C LEU A 46 1.39 5.73 14.01
N CYS A 47 2.02 6.60 13.23
CA CYS A 47 1.76 8.03 13.20
C CYS A 47 0.77 8.35 12.08
N TRP A 48 -0.39 7.70 12.10
CA TRP A 48 -1.36 7.80 11.00
C TRP A 48 -1.92 9.22 10.87
N VAL A 49 -1.69 9.82 9.70
CA VAL A 49 -2.40 11.03 9.25
C VAL A 49 -3.50 10.68 8.25
N TYR A 50 -3.39 9.52 7.61
CA TYR A 50 -4.46 8.87 6.85
C TYR A 50 -4.56 7.41 7.31
N PRO A 51 -5.51 7.08 8.21
CA PRO A 51 -5.58 5.74 8.77
C PRO A 51 -6.23 4.77 7.77
N GLY A 52 -5.59 3.62 7.55
CA GLY A 52 -6.18 2.53 6.80
C GLY A 52 -5.31 1.30 6.76
N GLN A 53 -5.82 0.25 6.12
CA GLN A 53 -5.26 -1.08 6.20
C GLN A 53 -5.67 -1.96 5.02
N VAL A 54 -4.74 -2.79 4.58
CA VAL A 54 -4.99 -3.92 3.70
C VAL A 54 -5.20 -5.15 4.57
N ARG A 55 -6.25 -5.92 4.32
CA ARG A 55 -6.55 -7.17 5.00
C ARG A 55 -6.33 -8.35 4.07
N PHE A 56 -5.67 -9.36 4.60
CA PHE A 56 -5.48 -10.67 3.99
C PHE A 56 -6.14 -11.73 4.88
N ASN A 57 -6.73 -12.74 4.24
CA ASN A 57 -7.21 -13.94 4.93
C ASN A 57 -6.50 -15.15 4.31
N ARG A 58 -6.49 -16.29 5.00
CA ARG A 58 -5.82 -17.49 4.47
C ARG A 58 -6.52 -18.00 3.20
N SER A 59 -7.85 -17.82 3.14
CA SER A 59 -8.67 -18.12 1.98
C SER A 59 -8.29 -17.32 0.74
N SER A 60 -7.58 -16.19 0.88
CA SER A 60 -7.09 -15.42 -0.26
C SER A 60 -5.82 -16.01 -0.88
N GLY A 61 -5.29 -17.12 -0.35
CA GLY A 61 -4.01 -17.69 -0.74
C GLY A 61 -2.80 -17.00 -0.10
N PHE A 62 -3.02 -16.05 0.82
CA PHE A 62 -1.95 -15.40 1.58
C PHE A 62 -1.26 -16.39 2.52
N ASN A 63 0.07 -16.43 2.48
CA ASN A 63 0.88 -17.18 3.43
C ASN A 63 1.53 -16.23 4.45
N PRO A 64 1.11 -16.26 5.73
CA PRO A 64 1.64 -15.36 6.75
C PRO A 64 3.08 -15.64 7.17
N GLU A 65 3.61 -16.84 6.89
CA GLU A 65 5.02 -17.17 7.15
C GLU A 65 5.95 -16.51 6.13
N PHE A 66 5.41 -16.20 4.95
CA PHE A 66 6.14 -15.58 3.83
C PHE A 66 5.32 -14.42 3.26
N PRO A 67 5.10 -13.34 4.03
CA PRO A 67 4.24 -12.23 3.62
C PRO A 67 4.72 -11.56 2.33
N ASP A 68 6.02 -11.56 2.08
CA ASP A 68 6.62 -10.93 0.90
C ASP A 68 6.32 -11.69 -0.41
N HIS A 69 5.84 -12.93 -0.35
CA HIS A 69 5.48 -13.71 -1.55
C HIS A 69 4.30 -13.14 -2.34
N VAL A 70 3.55 -12.18 -1.77
CA VAL A 70 2.50 -11.47 -2.50
C VAL A 70 3.03 -10.29 -3.30
N LEU A 71 4.27 -9.84 -3.08
CA LEU A 71 4.89 -8.80 -3.90
C LEU A 71 5.03 -9.27 -5.35
N GLY A 72 4.75 -8.38 -6.30
CA GLY A 72 4.67 -8.65 -7.73
C GLY A 72 3.43 -9.43 -8.17
N ARG A 73 2.66 -10.01 -7.25
CA ARG A 73 1.47 -10.82 -7.58
C ARG A 73 0.27 -9.94 -7.87
N ALA A 74 -0.56 -10.40 -8.81
CA ALA A 74 -1.91 -9.89 -8.99
C ALA A 74 -2.86 -10.53 -7.97
N VAL A 75 -3.77 -9.74 -7.43
CA VAL A 75 -4.78 -10.13 -6.46
C VAL A 75 -6.13 -9.57 -6.86
N GLU A 76 -7.20 -10.26 -6.47
CA GLU A 76 -8.54 -9.75 -6.44
C GLU A 76 -8.81 -9.12 -5.07
N CYS A 77 -9.47 -7.96 -5.08
CA CYS A 77 -9.90 -7.27 -3.89
C CYS A 77 -11.23 -6.54 -4.11
N ASN A 78 -11.88 -6.18 -3.00
CA ASN A 78 -12.98 -5.22 -3.04
C ASN A 78 -12.46 -3.82 -3.41
N GLU A 79 -13.37 -2.93 -3.83
CA GLU A 79 -13.06 -1.51 -3.90
C GLU A 79 -12.66 -0.98 -2.52
N PRO A 80 -11.71 -0.03 -2.42
CA PRO A 80 -11.37 0.62 -1.18
C PRO A 80 -12.62 1.22 -0.54
N ASN A 81 -12.90 0.83 0.70
CA ASN A 81 -14.08 1.29 1.41
C ASN A 81 -13.70 1.91 2.75
N ARG A 82 -14.41 2.98 3.12
CA ARG A 82 -14.20 3.64 4.40
C ARG A 82 -15.10 3.02 5.47
N MET A 83 -14.50 2.41 6.49
CA MET A 83 -15.21 1.82 7.63
C MET A 83 -14.62 2.37 8.92
N HIS A 84 -15.47 2.81 9.84
CA HIS A 84 -15.07 3.38 11.14
C HIS A 84 -13.95 4.45 11.05
N GLY A 85 -14.02 5.30 10.03
CA GLY A 85 -13.06 6.37 9.80
C GLY A 85 -11.73 5.95 9.19
N ARG A 86 -11.55 4.67 8.84
CA ARG A 86 -10.33 4.12 8.24
C ARG A 86 -10.60 3.63 6.82
N MET A 87 -9.58 3.69 5.96
CA MET A 87 -9.65 3.04 4.65
C MET A 87 -9.38 1.55 4.79
N HIS A 88 -10.17 0.71 4.13
CA HIS A 88 -10.03 -0.73 4.14
C HIS A 88 -9.93 -1.27 2.71
N LEU A 89 -8.99 -2.19 2.51
CA LEU A 89 -8.84 -2.96 1.29
C LEU A 89 -8.74 -4.44 1.67
N LEU A 90 -9.73 -5.24 1.34
CA LEU A 90 -9.76 -6.68 1.57
C LEU A 90 -9.29 -7.41 0.32
N ILE A 91 -8.17 -8.11 0.44
CA ILE A 91 -7.70 -9.06 -0.56
C ILE A 91 -8.53 -10.34 -0.44
N THR A 92 -9.26 -10.68 -1.50
CA THR A 92 -10.16 -11.82 -1.53
C THR A 92 -9.48 -13.06 -2.09
N ARG A 93 -8.56 -12.91 -3.04
CA ARG A 93 -7.92 -14.04 -3.74
C ARG A 93 -6.63 -13.64 -4.46
N LEU A 94 -5.61 -14.52 -4.47
CA LEU A 94 -4.46 -14.43 -5.36
C LEU A 94 -4.86 -14.87 -6.77
N LEU A 95 -4.44 -14.09 -7.76
CA LEU A 95 -4.68 -14.38 -9.17
C LEU A 95 -3.47 -15.06 -9.81
N ASP A 96 -3.71 -15.64 -10.97
CA ASP A 96 -2.67 -16.19 -11.84
C ASP A 96 -1.78 -15.06 -12.38
N GLN A 97 -0.55 -15.42 -12.77
CA GLN A 97 0.46 -14.45 -13.18
C GLN A 97 0.06 -13.63 -14.42
N ASN A 98 -0.83 -14.18 -15.26
CA ASN A 98 -1.31 -13.53 -16.49
C ASN A 98 -2.50 -12.59 -16.26
N ALA A 99 -3.00 -12.45 -15.03
CA ALA A 99 -4.12 -11.55 -14.75
C ALA A 99 -3.70 -10.09 -14.94
N THR A 100 -4.40 -9.38 -15.83
CA THR A 100 -4.18 -7.94 -16.07
C THR A 100 -4.68 -7.13 -14.86
N PRO A 101 -3.80 -6.39 -14.16
CA PRO A 101 -4.21 -5.53 -13.05
C PRO A 101 -4.95 -4.29 -13.55
N GLU A 102 -5.94 -3.84 -12.78
CA GLU A 102 -6.65 -2.57 -12.95
C GLU A 102 -6.02 -1.44 -12.12
N GLY A 103 -5.25 -1.82 -11.09
CA GLY A 103 -4.52 -0.90 -10.22
C GLY A 103 -3.29 -1.55 -9.58
N TYR A 104 -2.52 -0.72 -8.88
CA TYR A 104 -1.23 -1.09 -8.33
C TYR A 104 -1.12 -0.57 -6.91
N LEU A 105 -0.98 -1.48 -5.94
CA LEU A 105 -0.72 -1.10 -4.55
C LEU A 105 0.77 -0.80 -4.41
N VAL A 106 1.09 0.46 -4.20
CA VAL A 106 2.46 0.94 -4.07
C VAL A 106 2.74 1.42 -2.66
N THR A 107 4.02 1.44 -2.29
CA THR A 107 4.50 2.06 -1.05
C THR A 107 5.63 3.02 -1.37
N LEU A 108 5.58 4.23 -0.81
CA LEU A 108 6.60 5.27 -0.94
C LEU A 108 7.05 5.73 0.44
N THR A 109 8.36 5.94 0.62
CA THR A 109 8.95 6.40 1.89
C THR A 109 9.79 7.64 1.67
N GLU A 110 10.15 8.36 2.73
CA GLU A 110 11.03 9.53 2.62
C GLU A 110 12.39 9.20 2.00
N ARG A 111 12.88 7.97 2.23
CA ARG A 111 14.18 7.50 1.75
C ARG A 111 14.19 7.24 0.26
N MET A 112 13.07 6.71 -0.26
CA MET A 112 12.91 6.45 -1.69
C MET A 112 12.46 7.71 -2.42
N GLY A 113 11.40 8.34 -1.92
CA GLY A 113 10.67 9.40 -2.57
C GLY A 113 11.18 10.81 -2.34
N GLY A 114 12.08 11.02 -1.38
CA GLY A 114 12.31 12.37 -0.83
C GLY A 114 11.08 12.88 -0.08
N SER A 115 11.03 14.17 0.24
CA SER A 115 9.94 14.81 1.00
C SER A 115 8.69 15.07 0.15
N ILE A 116 7.50 14.81 0.72
CA ILE A 116 6.20 15.16 0.15
C ILE A 116 5.56 16.24 1.03
N ARG A 117 5.05 17.31 0.41
CA ARG A 117 4.30 18.36 1.10
C ARG A 117 2.83 17.99 1.16
N PHE A 118 2.47 17.08 2.07
CA PHE A 118 1.08 16.58 2.22
C PHE A 118 0.01 17.66 2.47
N SER A 119 0.41 18.82 2.98
CA SER A 119 -0.49 19.97 3.23
C SER A 119 -0.82 20.78 1.97
N ARG A 120 -0.02 20.68 0.91
CA ARG A 120 -0.24 21.42 -0.33
C ARG A 120 -1.13 20.58 -1.26
N PRO A 121 -2.24 21.08 -1.81
CA PRO A 121 -2.99 20.34 -2.82
C PRO A 121 -2.13 20.03 -4.06
N GLY A 122 -2.50 18.99 -4.81
CA GLY A 122 -1.83 18.64 -6.07
C GLY A 122 -0.53 17.85 -5.93
N TRP A 123 -0.21 17.30 -4.75
CA TRP A 123 0.94 16.40 -4.57
C TRP A 123 0.70 14.98 -5.13
N LYS A 124 -0.48 14.69 -5.68
CA LYS A 124 -0.83 13.43 -6.33
C LYS A 124 -1.87 13.69 -7.42
N SER A 125 -1.99 12.81 -8.41
CA SER A 125 -3.13 12.82 -9.33
C SER A 125 -4.44 12.48 -8.61
N ASP A 126 -5.56 12.84 -9.22
CA ASP A 126 -6.89 12.56 -8.68
C ASP A 126 -7.20 11.06 -8.59
N GLY A 127 -6.63 10.26 -9.51
CA GLY A 127 -6.81 8.81 -9.53
C GLY A 127 -6.11 8.06 -8.39
N VAL A 128 -5.10 8.66 -7.74
CA VAL A 128 -4.42 8.04 -6.59
C VAL A 128 -5.37 7.93 -5.41
N GLN A 129 -5.65 6.71 -4.97
CA GLN A 129 -6.43 6.42 -3.78
C GLN A 129 -5.50 6.06 -2.62
N LEU A 130 -5.49 6.87 -1.56
CA LEU A 130 -4.69 6.58 -0.38
C LEU A 130 -5.28 5.41 0.38
N ILE A 131 -4.42 4.47 0.78
CA ILE A 131 -4.79 3.35 1.64
C ILE A 131 -4.35 3.65 3.07
N SER A 132 -3.10 4.05 3.27
CA SER A 132 -2.58 4.35 4.61
C SER A 132 -1.41 5.32 4.50
N VAL A 133 -1.35 6.31 5.39
CA VAL A 133 -0.19 7.22 5.49
C VAL A 133 0.19 7.40 6.94
N SER A 134 1.43 7.03 7.27
CA SER A 134 2.08 7.40 8.52
C SER A 134 3.05 8.54 8.27
N LEU A 135 2.93 9.65 9.01
CA LEU A 135 3.76 10.85 8.84
C LEU A 135 4.18 11.37 10.21
N ARG A 136 5.47 11.65 10.37
CA ARG A 136 6.00 12.35 11.55
C ARG A 136 7.20 13.19 11.17
N ARG A 137 7.04 14.51 11.26
CA ARG A 137 8.02 15.49 10.77
C ARG A 137 8.26 15.26 9.27
N ASP A 138 9.50 15.01 8.88
CA ASP A 138 9.98 14.75 7.53
C ASP A 138 9.88 13.28 7.10
N ARG A 139 9.64 12.36 8.04
CA ARG A 139 9.54 10.93 7.77
C ARG A 139 8.13 10.50 7.44
N TYR A 140 7.97 9.71 6.40
CA TYR A 140 6.68 9.14 6.04
C TYR A 140 6.80 7.74 5.45
N GLU A 141 5.72 6.99 5.60
CA GLU A 141 5.42 5.86 4.75
C GLU A 141 4.01 6.07 4.23
N LEU A 142 3.87 6.01 2.91
CA LEU A 142 2.62 6.15 2.20
C LEU A 142 2.34 4.86 1.45
N MET A 143 1.13 4.35 1.60
CA MET A 143 0.56 3.28 0.80
C MET A 143 -0.62 3.82 0.01
N ALA A 144 -0.65 3.56 -1.29
CA ALA A 144 -1.71 4.03 -2.17
C ALA A 144 -1.98 3.02 -3.29
N LEU A 145 -3.20 3.07 -3.83
CA LEU A 145 -3.54 2.46 -5.11
C LEU A 145 -3.36 3.50 -6.22
N MET A 146 -2.66 3.09 -7.26
CA MET A 146 -2.41 3.87 -8.48
C MET A 146 -2.92 3.11 -9.71
N ARG A 147 -3.42 3.83 -10.70
CA ARG A 147 -3.60 3.34 -12.08
C ARG A 147 -2.35 3.66 -12.92
N GLY A 148 -2.28 3.12 -14.13
CA GLY A 148 -1.11 3.25 -15.03
C GLY A 148 -0.60 4.69 -15.23
N ASN A 149 -1.51 5.67 -15.32
CA ASN A 149 -1.17 7.08 -15.59
C ASN A 149 -1.17 7.96 -14.34
N ASP A 150 -1.36 7.38 -13.16
CA ASP A 150 -1.34 8.13 -11.91
C ASP A 150 0.07 8.49 -11.48
N TRP A 151 0.18 9.53 -10.64
CA TRP A 151 1.46 10.00 -10.14
C TRP A 151 1.38 10.54 -8.71
N ILE A 152 2.51 10.50 -8.01
CA ILE A 152 2.73 11.10 -6.69
C ILE A 152 3.93 12.03 -6.78
N GLU A 153 3.78 13.29 -6.39
CA GLU A 153 4.83 14.31 -6.48
C GLU A 153 5.52 14.52 -5.13
N SER A 154 6.85 14.53 -5.19
CA SER A 154 7.73 14.88 -4.08
C SER A 154 8.67 16.02 -4.51
N ASN A 155 9.56 16.46 -3.62
CA ASN A 155 10.59 17.44 -3.99
C ASN A 155 11.62 16.90 -5.00
N LEU A 156 11.64 15.59 -5.26
CA LEU A 156 12.49 15.00 -6.30
C LEU A 156 11.81 15.00 -7.68
N GLY A 157 10.48 15.18 -7.73
CA GLY A 157 9.68 15.13 -8.94
C GLY A 157 8.50 14.19 -8.82
N ARG A 158 7.95 13.76 -9.96
CA ARG A 158 6.77 12.88 -10.01
C ARG A 158 7.18 11.42 -10.07
N TRP A 159 6.66 10.65 -9.15
CA TRP A 159 6.75 9.20 -9.10
C TRP A 159 5.58 8.60 -9.87
N VAL A 160 5.90 7.79 -10.87
CA VAL A 160 4.97 7.08 -11.74
C VAL A 160 5.24 5.59 -11.66
N LEU A 161 4.33 4.77 -12.17
CA LEU A 161 4.61 3.36 -12.40
C LEU A 161 5.64 3.23 -13.54
N SER A 162 6.59 2.32 -13.39
CA SER A 162 7.56 2.00 -14.43
C SER A 162 6.89 1.46 -15.69
N GLY A 163 7.58 1.51 -16.84
CA GLY A 163 7.04 1.01 -18.11
C GLY A 163 6.58 -0.46 -18.10
N ASP A 164 7.18 -1.29 -17.24
CA ASP A 164 6.79 -2.70 -17.02
C ASP A 164 5.74 -2.89 -15.89
N LEU A 165 5.36 -1.79 -15.22
CA LEU A 165 4.35 -1.72 -14.16
C LEU A 165 4.68 -2.63 -12.96
N THR A 166 5.98 -2.76 -12.63
CA THR A 166 6.46 -3.58 -11.50
C THR A 166 6.98 -2.76 -10.32
N ARG A 167 7.28 -1.47 -10.52
CA ARG A 167 7.81 -0.59 -9.49
C ARG A 167 7.37 0.86 -9.69
N LEU A 168 7.61 1.69 -8.68
CA LEU A 168 7.60 3.14 -8.83
C LEU A 168 8.96 3.61 -9.35
N GLU A 169 8.94 4.60 -10.24
CA GLU A 169 10.14 5.29 -10.71
C GLU A 169 9.91 6.80 -10.79
N LEU A 170 11.00 7.55 -10.66
CA LEU A 170 10.96 8.98 -10.86
C LEU A 170 10.83 9.26 -12.36
N SER A 171 9.79 9.99 -12.75
CA SER A 171 9.57 10.37 -14.13
C SER A 171 10.78 11.15 -14.65
N SER A 172 11.37 10.65 -15.73
CA SER A 172 12.50 11.27 -16.43
C SER A 172 12.10 12.49 -17.26
N ALA A 173 10.84 12.95 -17.17
CA ALA A 173 10.38 14.11 -17.89
C ALA A 173 11.27 15.31 -17.54
N SER A 174 12.18 15.62 -18.48
CA SER A 174 12.82 16.91 -18.58
C SER A 174 11.70 17.94 -18.63
N TRP A 175 11.54 18.70 -17.56
CA TRP A 175 10.91 20.01 -17.66
C TRP A 175 11.88 20.90 -18.44
N GLY A 176 11.88 20.72 -19.76
CA GLY A 176 12.53 21.62 -20.69
C GLY A 176 11.58 22.75 -21.04
N GLY A 177 11.95 23.98 -20.65
CA GLY A 177 11.44 25.27 -21.12
C GLY A 177 10.08 25.68 -20.54
N GLU A 178 9.82 26.94 -20.17
CA GLU A 178 10.44 28.20 -20.60
C GLU A 178 10.64 29.19 -19.44
N LEU A 179 11.48 30.18 -19.75
CA LEU A 179 11.89 31.37 -18.99
C LEU A 179 10.74 32.16 -18.37
#